data_AF-A0A519TH38-F1
#
_entry.id   AF-A0A519TH38-F1
#
_cell.length_a   1.000
_cell.length_b   1.000
_cell.length_c   1.000
_cell.angle_alpha   90.00
_cell.angle_beta   90.00
_cell.angle_gamma   90.00
#
_symmetry.space_group_name_H-M   'P 1'
#
loop_
_entity.id
_entity.type
_entity.pdbx_description
1 polymer ?
#
loop_
_entity_poly.entity_id
_entity_poly.type
_entity_poly.pdbx_seq_one_letter_code
_entity_poly.pdbx_strand_id
1 'polypeptide(L)'
;VGVAPPPTSGRVNSAPPGIHGGNLDNKDLVAGTTLFLPVHVPGALFFVGDGHAGQGNGEVDITALETSLVGNLEFIVHHDEHLTVPRAETPTHYISMGLNEDLTLAAKQAVREMIDFLVRTKGLSRDDAYMLCSVAGDLDVTQVVDGTRGAHMLLPKSIFGKAGR
;
A
#
# COMPACT_ATOMS: atom_id res chain seq x y z
N VAL A 1 8.65 2.91 -4.98
CA VAL A 1 7.74 3.21 -6.12
C VAL A 1 6.73 4.29 -5.76
N GLY A 2 6.47 5.29 -6.62
CA GLY A 2 5.55 6.38 -6.29
C GLY A 2 5.21 7.32 -7.45
N VAL A 3 4.44 8.36 -7.14
CA VAL A 3 4.08 9.47 -8.03
C VAL A 3 4.56 10.80 -7.41
N ALA A 4 4.49 11.90 -8.15
CA ALA A 4 4.83 13.20 -7.56
C ALA A 4 3.82 13.56 -6.46
N PRO A 5 4.31 14.06 -5.29
CA PRO A 5 3.46 14.53 -4.21
C PRO A 5 2.73 15.83 -4.59
N PRO A 6 1.80 16.31 -3.74
CA PRO A 6 1.21 17.64 -3.91
C PRO A 6 2.30 18.72 -4.03
N PRO A 7 2.10 19.76 -4.86
CA PRO A 7 3.09 20.84 -5.01
C PRO A 7 3.45 21.54 -3.69
N THR A 8 2.52 21.55 -2.73
CA THR A 8 2.71 22.11 -1.38
C THR A 8 3.73 21.33 -0.54
N SER A 9 4.03 20.07 -0.88
CA SER A 9 5.05 19.26 -0.23
C SER A 9 6.48 19.69 -0.59
N GLY A 10 6.65 20.51 -1.62
CA GLY A 10 7.97 20.90 -2.11
C GLY A 10 8.78 19.69 -2.61
N ARG A 11 10.09 19.71 -2.38
CA ARG A 11 10.97 18.58 -2.76
C ARG A 11 10.97 17.53 -1.66
N VAL A 12 10.57 16.31 -2.00
CA VAL A 12 10.59 15.15 -1.10
C VAL A 12 11.82 14.27 -1.38
N ASN A 13 12.37 13.68 -0.33
CA ASN A 13 13.39 12.63 -0.45
C ASN A 13 12.70 11.32 -0.88
N SER A 14 13.39 10.45 -1.63
CA SER A 14 12.87 9.14 -2.01
C SER A 14 12.84 8.12 -0.86
N ALA A 15 13.57 8.37 0.23
CA ALA A 15 13.75 7.44 1.34
C ALA A 15 12.53 7.25 2.26
N PRO A 16 11.78 8.27 2.70
CA PRO A 16 10.56 8.01 3.47
C PRO A 16 9.36 7.76 2.55
N PRO A 17 8.50 6.76 2.82
CA PRO A 17 7.21 6.67 2.15
C PRO A 17 6.25 7.78 2.61
N GLY A 18 5.21 8.01 1.81
CA GLY A 18 4.11 8.90 2.15
C GLY A 18 2.88 8.68 1.27
N ILE A 19 1.99 9.68 1.27
CA ILE A 19 0.72 9.64 0.51
C ILE A 19 0.91 9.40 -1.00
N HIS A 20 2.10 9.72 -1.52
CA HIS A 20 2.48 9.62 -2.92
C HIS A 20 3.16 8.28 -3.28
N GLY A 21 3.22 7.33 -2.35
CA GLY A 21 4.07 6.14 -2.45
C GLY A 21 5.44 6.40 -1.86
N GLY A 22 6.52 6.17 -2.62
CA GLY A 22 7.90 6.33 -2.17
C GLY A 22 8.54 4.99 -1.79
N ASN A 23 9.33 4.97 -0.72
CA ASN A 23 9.98 3.77 -0.15
C ASN A 23 8.97 2.94 0.64
N LEU A 24 8.08 2.25 -0.06
CA LEU A 24 7.00 1.52 0.60
C LEU A 24 7.50 0.24 1.29
N ASP A 25 8.53 -0.40 0.73
CA ASP A 25 9.17 -1.63 1.21
C ASP A 25 8.16 -2.70 1.65
N ASN A 26 7.10 -2.78 0.87
CA ASN A 26 6.09 -3.80 1.00
C ASN A 26 6.45 -4.98 0.09
N LYS A 27 6.86 -6.09 0.70
CA LYS A 27 7.29 -7.31 0.00
C LYS A 27 6.21 -7.93 -0.89
N ASP A 28 4.94 -7.55 -0.72
CA ASP A 28 3.82 -8.03 -1.54
C ASP A 28 3.66 -7.23 -2.84
N LEU A 29 4.45 -6.16 -3.05
CA LEU A 29 4.52 -5.41 -4.31
C LEU A 29 5.41 -6.14 -5.34
N VAL A 30 4.94 -7.31 -5.76
CA VAL A 30 5.62 -8.20 -6.72
C VAL A 30 4.91 -8.23 -8.07
N ALA A 31 5.47 -8.98 -9.02
CA ALA A 31 4.79 -9.24 -10.30
C ALA A 31 3.38 -9.81 -10.07
N GLY A 32 2.38 -9.21 -10.73
CA GLY A 32 0.96 -9.55 -10.55
C GLY A 32 0.24 -8.71 -9.49
N THR A 33 0.96 -7.90 -8.72
CA THR A 33 0.35 -6.92 -7.79
C THR A 33 -0.03 -5.64 -8.52
N THR A 34 -1.24 -5.15 -8.25
CA THR A 34 -1.69 -3.83 -8.69
C THR A 34 -1.52 -2.84 -7.55
N LEU A 35 -0.77 -1.75 -7.76
CA LEU A 35 -0.60 -0.67 -6.79
C LEU A 35 -1.44 0.54 -7.23
N PHE A 36 -2.30 1.01 -6.34
CA PHE A 36 -3.12 2.21 -6.52
C PHE A 36 -2.48 3.37 -5.77
N LEU A 37 -2.19 4.45 -6.49
CA LEU A 37 -1.55 5.66 -5.96
C LEU A 37 -2.47 6.87 -6.15
N PRO A 38 -2.64 7.73 -5.12
CA PRO A 38 -3.32 9.01 -5.27
C PRO A 38 -2.60 9.92 -6.28
N VAL A 39 -3.32 10.41 -7.30
CA VAL A 39 -2.75 11.35 -8.28
C VAL A 39 -2.87 12.78 -7.77
N HIS A 40 -1.73 13.43 -7.49
CA HIS A 40 -1.69 14.78 -6.94
C HIS A 40 -1.44 15.89 -7.96
N VAL A 41 -0.89 15.54 -9.13
CA VAL A 41 -0.51 16.48 -10.20
C VAL A 41 -0.84 15.91 -11.58
N PRO A 42 -1.03 16.76 -12.62
CA PRO A 42 -1.25 16.30 -13.98
C PRO A 42 -0.16 15.34 -14.46
N GLY A 43 -0.58 14.21 -15.04
CA GLY A 43 0.32 13.16 -15.53
C GLY A 43 0.92 12.26 -14.44
N ALA A 44 0.58 12.48 -13.17
CA ALA A 44 1.06 11.77 -11.97
C ALA A 44 2.58 11.87 -11.72
N LEU A 45 3.42 11.90 -12.77
CA LEU A 45 4.88 11.90 -12.72
C LEU A 45 5.39 10.69 -11.93
N PHE A 46 5.19 9.51 -12.49
CA PHE A 46 5.54 8.24 -11.87
C PHE A 46 7.06 8.01 -11.77
N PHE A 47 7.49 7.40 -10.67
CA PHE A 47 8.86 6.99 -10.39
C PHE A 47 8.92 5.56 -9.80
N VAL A 48 9.91 4.78 -10.21
CA VAL A 48 10.20 3.45 -9.68
C VAL A 48 11.71 3.24 -9.58
N GLY A 49 12.12 2.48 -8.58
CA GLY A 49 13.50 2.14 -8.24
C GLY A 49 13.47 1.14 -7.07
N ASP A 50 14.64 0.90 -6.49
CA ASP A 50 14.80 0.07 -5.29
C ASP A 50 14.30 -1.37 -5.47
N GLY A 51 15.02 -2.14 -6.29
CA GLY A 51 14.66 -3.52 -6.55
C GLY A 51 15.21 -4.44 -5.46
N HIS A 52 14.37 -5.31 -4.90
CA HIS A 52 14.79 -6.30 -3.91
C HIS A 52 14.66 -7.71 -4.46
N ALA A 53 15.73 -8.51 -4.38
CA ALA A 53 15.70 -9.93 -4.70
C ALA A 53 15.15 -10.78 -3.52
N GLY A 54 15.07 -10.20 -2.33
CA GLY A 54 14.46 -10.80 -1.16
C GLY A 54 14.37 -9.80 -0.01
N GLN A 55 13.20 -9.69 0.61
CA GLN A 55 12.90 -8.81 1.72
C GLN A 55 11.93 -9.49 2.70
N GLY A 56 12.13 -9.27 3.99
CA GLY A 56 11.20 -9.66 5.05
C GLY A 56 10.30 -8.51 5.49
N ASN A 57 9.19 -8.83 6.16
CA ASN A 57 8.38 -7.81 6.84
C ASN A 57 9.25 -7.10 7.88
N GLY A 58 9.25 -5.77 7.83
CA GLY A 58 9.97 -4.90 8.76
C GLY A 58 11.29 -4.34 8.24
N GLU A 59 11.92 -4.96 7.23
CA GLU A 59 13.22 -4.52 6.68
C GLU A 59 14.23 -4.13 7.79
N VAL A 60 14.38 -5.02 8.77
CA VAL A 60 14.83 -4.64 10.12
C VAL A 60 16.28 -4.14 10.22
N ASP A 61 17.11 -4.37 9.20
CA ASP A 61 18.50 -3.96 9.14
C ASP A 61 18.77 -2.86 8.09
N ILE A 62 17.73 -2.07 7.75
CA ILE A 62 17.75 -0.93 6.81
C ILE A 62 17.71 -1.33 5.34
N THR A 63 18.11 -2.54 4.98
CA THR A 63 18.24 -2.93 3.57
C THR A 63 17.62 -4.29 3.30
N ALA A 64 17.31 -4.54 2.03
CA ALA A 64 16.98 -5.86 1.55
C ALA A 64 18.18 -6.52 0.84
N LEU A 65 17.92 -7.62 0.15
CA LEU A 65 18.84 -8.10 -0.88
C LEU A 65 18.74 -7.19 -2.13
N GLU A 66 19.42 -6.05 -2.08
CA GLU A 66 19.37 -5.00 -3.09
C GLU A 66 19.82 -5.46 -4.49
N THR A 67 19.08 -5.06 -5.53
CA THR A 67 19.35 -5.44 -6.92
C THR A 67 18.82 -4.42 -7.93
N SER A 68 19.26 -4.57 -9.18
CA SER A 68 18.70 -3.81 -10.31
C SER A 68 17.28 -4.25 -10.62
N LEU A 69 16.40 -3.29 -10.90
CA LEU A 69 15.00 -3.53 -11.22
C LEU A 69 14.75 -3.46 -12.74
N VAL A 70 14.11 -4.48 -13.29
CA VAL A 70 13.57 -4.51 -14.66
C VAL A 70 12.16 -5.09 -14.60
N GLY A 71 11.19 -4.40 -15.21
CA GLY A 71 9.81 -4.87 -15.23
C GLY A 71 8.97 -4.13 -16.26
N ASN A 72 7.84 -4.74 -16.62
CA ASN A 72 6.79 -4.10 -17.41
C ASN A 72 5.70 -3.60 -16.46
N LEU A 73 5.33 -2.34 -16.61
CA LEU A 73 4.30 -1.68 -15.80
C LEU A 73 3.17 -1.23 -16.73
N GLU A 74 1.93 -1.47 -16.32
CA GLU A 74 0.73 -0.93 -16.96
C GLU A 74 0.16 0.19 -16.10
N PHE A 75 -0.25 1.29 -16.73
CA PHE A 75 -0.82 2.45 -16.05
C PHE A 75 -2.27 2.62 -16.45
N ILE A 76 -3.16 2.56 -15.45
CA ILE A 76 -4.60 2.75 -15.62
C ILE A 76 -5.02 3.94 -14.74
N VAL A 77 -5.71 4.91 -15.34
CA VAL A 77 -6.24 6.08 -14.62
C VAL A 77 -7.65 5.79 -14.16
N HIS A 78 -7.88 5.85 -12.84
CA HIS A 78 -9.20 5.72 -12.24
C HIS A 78 -9.75 7.10 -11.86
N HIS A 79 -10.80 7.54 -12.55
CA HIS A 79 -11.38 8.87 -12.33
C HIS A 79 -12.32 8.95 -11.10
N ASP A 80 -12.92 7.82 -10.73
CA ASP A 80 -13.93 7.74 -9.66
C ASP A 80 -13.38 7.16 -8.34
N GLU A 81 -12.05 7.01 -8.23
CA GLU A 81 -11.39 6.53 -7.01
C GLU A 81 -10.63 7.68 -6.34
N HIS A 82 -10.90 7.88 -5.05
CA HIS A 82 -10.27 8.94 -4.25
C HIS A 82 -9.54 8.33 -3.06
N LEU A 83 -8.30 7.90 -3.30
CA LEU A 83 -7.41 7.42 -2.25
C LEU A 83 -6.69 8.59 -1.56
N THR A 84 -6.51 8.47 -0.26
CA THR A 84 -5.71 9.38 0.57
C THR A 84 -4.30 8.84 0.82
N VAL A 85 -4.13 7.52 0.73
CA VAL A 85 -2.87 6.78 0.88
C VAL A 85 -2.78 5.64 -0.14
N PRO A 86 -1.57 5.09 -0.38
CA PRO A 86 -1.40 3.92 -1.25
C PRO A 86 -2.23 2.72 -0.79
N ARG A 87 -2.75 1.96 -1.77
CA ARG A 87 -3.47 0.69 -1.58
C ARG A 87 -2.97 -0.28 -2.63
N ALA A 88 -2.90 -1.57 -2.34
CA ALA A 88 -2.51 -2.57 -3.31
C ALA A 88 -3.47 -3.75 -3.36
N GLU A 89 -3.35 -4.54 -4.42
CA GLU A 89 -4.07 -5.79 -4.57
C GLU A 89 -3.15 -6.82 -5.21
N THR A 90 -2.94 -7.94 -4.53
CA THR A 90 -2.35 -9.13 -5.15
C THR A 90 -3.46 -9.93 -5.83
N PRO A 91 -3.14 -11.01 -6.56
CA PRO A 91 -4.18 -11.90 -7.09
C PRO A 91 -5.08 -12.50 -6.00
N THR A 92 -4.60 -12.59 -4.77
CA THR A 92 -5.28 -13.29 -3.67
C THR A 92 -5.75 -12.38 -2.54
N HIS A 93 -5.20 -11.18 -2.36
CA HIS A 93 -5.50 -10.29 -1.23
C HIS A 93 -5.79 -8.85 -1.67
N TYR A 94 -6.69 -8.20 -0.94
CA TYR A 94 -6.72 -6.75 -0.85
C TYR A 94 -5.69 -6.29 0.18
N ILE A 95 -4.99 -5.20 -0.10
CA ILE A 95 -3.96 -4.63 0.78
C ILE A 95 -4.26 -3.16 1.02
N SER A 96 -4.57 -2.78 2.25
CA SER A 96 -4.57 -1.37 2.67
C SER A 96 -3.29 -1.06 3.43
N MET A 97 -2.81 0.18 3.34
CA MET A 97 -1.55 0.58 3.97
C MET A 97 -1.77 1.77 4.90
N GLY A 98 -0.96 1.84 5.96
CA GLY A 98 -0.84 2.98 6.83
C GLY A 98 0.63 3.37 6.96
N LEU A 99 0.89 4.67 6.98
CA LEU A 99 2.22 5.26 6.96
C LEU A 99 2.29 6.34 8.03
N ASN A 100 3.15 6.13 9.04
CA ASN A 100 3.29 7.07 10.14
C ASN A 100 4.63 6.87 10.88
N GLU A 101 5.17 7.91 11.50
CA GLU A 101 6.36 7.82 12.36
C GLU A 101 6.14 6.88 13.56
N ASP A 102 4.89 6.75 14.02
CA ASP A 102 4.44 5.79 15.04
C ASP A 102 3.79 4.56 14.38
N LEU A 103 4.38 3.38 14.59
CA LEU A 103 3.90 2.13 14.01
C LEU A 103 2.47 1.76 14.45
N THR A 104 2.07 2.12 15.66
CA THR A 104 0.70 1.89 16.15
C THR A 104 -0.29 2.77 15.40
N LEU A 105 0.09 4.01 15.07
CA LEU A 105 -0.75 4.89 14.25
C LEU A 105 -0.81 4.42 12.79
N ALA A 106 0.30 3.94 12.24
CA ALA A 106 0.33 3.30 10.92
C ALA A 106 -0.59 2.07 10.88
N ALA A 107 -0.51 1.19 11.89
CA ALA A 107 -1.37 0.02 12.04
C ALA A 107 -2.86 0.39 12.10
N LYS A 108 -3.22 1.40 12.91
CA LYS A 108 -4.59 1.93 12.97
C LYS A 108 -5.07 2.48 11.64
N GLN A 109 -4.20 3.17 10.90
CA GLN A 109 -4.53 3.70 9.58
C GLN A 109 -4.79 2.56 8.60
N ALA A 110 -3.92 1.56 8.51
CA ALA A 110 -4.10 0.41 7.62
C ALA A 110 -5.47 -0.27 7.82
N VAL A 111 -5.87 -0.51 9.08
CA VAL A 111 -7.18 -1.11 9.40
C VAL A 111 -8.34 -0.19 9.00
N ARG A 112 -8.24 1.12 9.27
CA ARG A 112 -9.29 2.09 8.90
C ARG A 112 -9.48 2.19 7.39
N GLU A 113 -8.39 2.20 6.64
CA GLU A 113 -8.42 2.20 5.18
C GLU A 113 -9.07 0.90 4.63
N MET A 114 -8.82 -0.27 5.26
CA MET A 114 -9.51 -1.51 4.88
C MET A 114 -11.02 -1.43 5.18
N ILE A 115 -11.40 -0.92 6.36
CA ILE A 115 -12.81 -0.73 6.72
C ILE A 115 -13.50 0.18 5.70
N ASP A 116 -12.91 1.33 5.40
CA ASP A 116 -13.49 2.29 4.46
C ASP A 116 -13.57 1.71 3.03
N PHE A 117 -12.56 0.95 2.61
CA PHE A 117 -12.60 0.19 1.36
C PHE A 117 -13.76 -0.82 1.32
N LEU A 118 -13.94 -1.61 2.38
CA LEU A 118 -14.99 -2.62 2.46
C LEU A 118 -16.40 -2.01 2.49
N VAL A 119 -16.57 -0.90 3.22
CA VAL A 119 -17.84 -0.15 3.24
C VAL A 119 -18.16 0.35 1.84
N ARG A 120 -17.20 0.99 1.15
CA ARG A 120 -17.42 1.56 -0.19
C ARG A 120 -17.65 0.50 -1.26
N THR A 121 -16.90 -0.60 -1.24
CA THR A 121 -16.85 -1.53 -2.38
C THR A 121 -17.60 -2.84 -2.18
N LYS A 122 -17.85 -3.23 -0.92
CA LYS A 122 -18.59 -4.46 -0.56
C LYS A 122 -19.92 -4.16 0.13
N GLY A 123 -20.21 -2.90 0.43
CA GLY A 123 -21.49 -2.49 1.04
C GLY A 123 -21.68 -2.98 2.48
N LEU A 124 -20.59 -3.33 3.17
CA LEU A 124 -20.66 -3.74 4.56
C LEU A 124 -20.98 -2.54 5.46
N SER A 125 -21.63 -2.81 6.60
CA SER A 125 -21.67 -1.82 7.68
C SER A 125 -20.26 -1.59 8.24
N ARG A 126 -20.02 -0.45 8.88
CA ARG A 126 -18.70 -0.18 9.50
C ARG A 126 -18.35 -1.23 10.56
N ASP A 127 -19.33 -1.67 11.33
CA ASP A 127 -19.15 -2.67 12.39
C ASP A 127 -18.83 -4.05 11.79
N ASP A 128 -19.55 -4.47 10.75
CA ASP A 128 -19.27 -5.74 10.06
C ASP A 128 -17.91 -5.73 9.38
N ALA A 129 -17.55 -4.63 8.72
CA ALA A 129 -16.24 -4.46 8.09
C ALA A 129 -15.11 -4.54 9.14
N TYR A 130 -15.30 -3.93 10.31
CA TYR A 130 -14.30 -3.96 11.37
C TYR A 130 -14.18 -5.35 12.01
N MET A 131 -15.31 -6.02 12.29
CA MET A 131 -15.31 -7.41 12.76
C MET A 131 -14.63 -8.33 11.75
N LEU A 132 -14.93 -8.17 10.46
CA LEU A 132 -14.32 -8.96 9.39
C LEU A 132 -12.80 -8.77 9.33
N CYS A 133 -12.34 -7.52 9.41
CA CYS A 133 -10.91 -7.21 9.49
C CYS A 133 -10.25 -7.99 10.64
N SER A 134 -10.89 -8.02 11.82
CA SER A 134 -10.34 -8.69 13.02
C SER A 134 -10.24 -10.21 12.89
N VAL A 135 -11.18 -10.86 12.20
CA VAL A 135 -11.27 -12.34 12.17
C VAL A 135 -10.72 -12.97 10.90
N ALA A 136 -10.55 -12.20 9.82
CA ALA A 136 -10.17 -12.72 8.51
C ALA A 136 -8.99 -11.99 7.86
N GLY A 137 -8.55 -10.85 8.41
CA GLY A 137 -7.40 -10.13 7.88
C GLY A 137 -6.17 -10.26 8.76
N ASP A 138 -5.01 -10.17 8.12
CA ASP A 138 -3.70 -10.17 8.76
C ASP A 138 -3.14 -8.75 8.74
N LEU A 139 -2.69 -8.25 9.88
CA LEU A 139 -2.06 -6.94 10.01
C LEU A 139 -0.56 -7.10 10.17
N ASP A 140 0.16 -6.76 9.10
CA ASP A 140 1.60 -6.94 9.00
C ASP A 140 2.35 -5.61 9.09
N VAL A 141 3.58 -5.68 9.58
CA VAL A 141 4.54 -4.58 9.53
C VAL A 141 5.18 -4.57 8.15
N THR A 142 5.17 -3.41 7.50
CA THR A 142 5.78 -3.22 6.17
C THR A 142 7.29 -3.03 6.30
N GLN A 143 7.70 -1.88 6.85
CA GLN A 143 9.06 -1.55 7.25
C GLN A 143 9.04 -0.73 8.55
N VAL A 144 10.17 -0.64 9.26
CA VAL A 144 10.31 0.18 10.49
C VAL A 144 11.52 1.12 10.50
N VAL A 145 12.17 1.32 9.36
CA VAL A 145 13.56 1.81 9.29
C VAL A 145 13.73 3.16 8.57
N ASP A 146 12.69 3.68 7.91
CA ASP A 146 12.78 4.86 7.02
C ASP A 146 12.41 6.19 7.70
N GLY A 147 12.30 6.20 9.03
CA GLY A 147 11.71 7.30 9.79
C GLY A 147 10.18 7.27 9.77
N THR A 148 9.56 7.27 8.59
CA THR A 148 8.14 6.86 8.45
C THR A 148 8.09 5.35 8.47
N ARG A 149 7.21 4.77 9.31
CA ARG A 149 7.03 3.32 9.43
C ARG A 149 5.77 2.92 8.69
N GLY A 150 5.78 1.70 8.16
CA GLY A 150 4.65 1.14 7.43
C GLY A 150 3.99 -0.02 8.17
N ALA A 151 2.67 -0.06 8.11
CA ALA A 151 1.88 -1.26 8.40
C ALA A 151 0.88 -1.47 7.27
N HIS A 152 0.50 -2.71 6.99
CA HIS A 152 -0.47 -3.02 5.96
C HIS A 152 -1.38 -4.17 6.39
N MET A 153 -2.64 -4.09 5.96
CA MET A 153 -3.63 -5.13 6.24
C MET A 153 -3.89 -5.94 4.97
N LEU A 154 -3.70 -7.25 5.06
CA LEU A 154 -4.01 -8.24 4.05
C LEU A 154 -5.41 -8.81 4.33
N LEU A 155 -6.30 -8.75 3.35
CA LEU A 155 -7.62 -9.39 3.44
C LEU A 155 -7.82 -10.34 2.25
N PRO A 156 -8.00 -11.65 2.48
CA PRO A 156 -8.13 -12.63 1.41
C PRO A 156 -9.38 -12.39 0.56
N LYS A 157 -9.22 -12.29 -0.75
CA LYS A 157 -10.32 -12.08 -1.70
C LYS A 157 -11.32 -13.24 -1.72
N SER A 158 -10.85 -14.45 -1.37
CA SER A 158 -11.64 -15.69 -1.40
C SER A 158 -12.84 -15.70 -0.44
N ILE A 159 -12.82 -14.88 0.62
CA ILE A 159 -13.94 -14.79 1.57
C ILE A 159 -15.19 -14.14 0.96
N PHE A 160 -15.04 -13.42 -0.15
CA PHE A 160 -16.15 -12.83 -0.91
C PHE A 160 -16.60 -13.71 -2.09
N GLY A 161 -16.16 -14.97 -2.15
CA GLY A 161 -16.43 -15.91 -3.24
C GLY A 161 -15.24 -16.09 -4.18
N LYS A 162 -15.44 -16.86 -5.27
CA LYS A 162 -14.38 -17.05 -6.28
C LYS A 162 -14.05 -15.68 -6.88
N ALA A 163 -12.77 -15.29 -6.82
CA ALA A 163 -12.28 -14.10 -7.51
C ALA A 163 -12.82 -14.12 -8.95
N GLY A 164 -13.66 -13.14 -9.27
CA GLY A 164 -14.21 -12.99 -10.62
C GLY A 164 -13.06 -12.85 -11.61
N ARG A 165 -13.19 -13.51 -12.75
CA ARG A 165 -12.25 -13.43 -13.88
C ARG A 165 -12.01 -11.98 -14.30
#